data_AF-A0A2V8P443-F1
#
_entry.id   AF-A0A2V8P443-F1
#
_cell.length_a   1.000
_cell.length_b   1.000
_cell.length_c   1.000
_cell.angle_alpha   90.00
_cell.angle_beta   90.00
_cell.angle_gamma   90.00
#
_symmetry.space_group_name_H-M   'P 1'
#
loop_
_entity.id
_entity.type
_entity.pdbx_description
1 polymer ?
#
loop_
_entity_poly.entity_id
_entity_poly.type
_entity_poly.pdbx_seq_one_letter_code
_entity_poly.pdbx_strand_id
1 'polypeptide(L)' 'MPKKKIKLLDTVALVDDLPERKLKRGEVGTVVEILAPDVFEVEFCDDDGST' A
#
# COMPACT_ATOMS: atom_id res chain seq x y z
N MET A 1 -17.51 2.42 -9.98
CA MET A 1 -17.23 1.28 -9.08
C MET A 1 -17.43 1.78 -7.65
N PRO A 2 -18.18 1.10 -6.77
CA PRO A 2 -18.28 1.54 -5.39
C PRO A 2 -16.87 1.50 -4.76
N LYS A 3 -16.46 2.59 -4.10
CA LYS A 3 -15.19 2.63 -3.36
C LYS A 3 -15.25 1.58 -2.24
N LYS A 4 -14.49 0.48 -2.39
CA LYS A 4 -14.32 -0.50 -1.33
C LYS A 4 -13.57 0.19 -0.18
N LYS A 5 -14.07 0.07 1.05
CA LYS A 5 -13.32 0.48 2.23
C LYS A 5 -12.09 -0.41 2.36
N ILE A 6 -10.92 0.20 2.51
CA ILE A 6 -9.66 -0.49 2.76
C ILE A 6 -9.75 -1.19 4.13
N LYS A 7 -9.27 -2.43 4.20
CA LYS A 7 -9.22 -3.24 5.41
C LYS A 7 -7.78 -3.71 5.66
N LEU A 8 -7.52 -4.18 6.88
CA LEU A 8 -6.30 -4.91 7.19
C LEU A 8 -6.13 -6.09 6.22
N LEU A 9 -4.90 -6.29 5.73
CA LEU A 9 -4.51 -7.29 4.73
C LEU A 9 -5.12 -7.09 3.33
N ASP A 10 -5.79 -5.97 3.05
CA ASP A 10 -6.10 -5.63 1.65
C ASP A 10 -4.81 -5.30 0.90
N THR A 11 -4.73 -5.81 -0.33
CA THR A 11 -3.74 -5.41 -1.32
C THR A 11 -4.13 -4.06 -1.94
N VAL A 12 -3.19 -3.13 -2.00
CA VAL A 12 -3.37 -1.77 -2.53
C VAL A 12 -2.24 -1.43 -3.50
N ALA A 13 -2.48 -0.48 -4.41
CA ALA A 13 -1.45 0.00 -5.33
C ALA A 13 -1.27 1.51 -5.23
N LEU A 14 -0.04 1.98 -5.36
CA LEU A 14 0.24 3.41 -5.43
C LEU A 14 -0.31 4.02 -6.72
N VAL A 15 -0.96 5.18 -6.60
CA VAL A 15 -1.49 5.93 -7.73
C VAL A 15 -0.56 7.05 -8.20
N ASP A 16 0.40 7.42 -7.36
CA ASP A 16 1.41 8.45 -7.60
C ASP A 16 2.81 7.92 -7.27
N ASP A 17 3.84 8.52 -7.87
CA ASP A 17 5.24 8.23 -7.54
C ASP A 17 5.62 8.87 -6.19
N LEU A 18 6.37 8.15 -5.36
CA LEU A 18 6.91 8.63 -4.08
C LEU A 18 8.44 8.46 -4.05
N PRO A 19 9.19 9.30 -4.79
CA PRO A 19 10.63 9.10 -5.02
C PRO A 19 11.46 9.17 -3.74
N GLU A 20 11.04 9.96 -2.73
CA GLU A 20 11.71 10.04 -1.43
C GLU A 20 11.71 8.70 -0.67
N ARG A 21 10.74 7.85 -0.95
CA ARG A 21 10.59 6.50 -0.39
C ARG A 21 11.04 5.40 -1.35
N LYS A 22 11.58 5.78 -2.52
CA LYS A 22 11.94 4.89 -3.63
C LYS A 22 10.75 4.07 -4.18
N LEU A 23 9.53 4.55 -3.99
CA LEU A 23 8.33 3.87 -4.46
C LEU A 23 7.81 4.49 -5.76
N LYS A 24 7.26 3.65 -6.64
CA LYS A 24 6.73 4.03 -7.96
C LYS A 24 5.24 3.80 -8.06
N ARG A 25 4.59 4.61 -8.89
CA ARG A 25 3.19 4.39 -9.25
C ARG A 25 2.98 2.97 -9.78
N GLY A 26 1.97 2.29 -9.25
CA GLY A 26 1.60 0.94 -9.62
C GLY A 26 2.24 -0.15 -8.77
N GLU A 27 3.22 0.18 -7.91
CA GLU A 27 3.72 -0.77 -6.92
C GLU A 27 2.62 -1.19 -5.96
N VAL A 28 2.59 -2.48 -5.69
CA VAL A 28 1.56 -3.15 -4.93
C VAL A 28 2.08 -3.45 -3.53
N GLY A 29 1.32 -3.05 -2.52
CA GLY A 29 1.63 -3.29 -1.11
C GLY A 29 0.46 -3.90 -0.36
N THR A 30 0.72 -4.34 0.86
CA THR A 30 -0.28 -4.92 1.76
C THR A 30 -0.50 -4.00 2.95
N VAL A 31 -1.76 -3.76 3.30
CA VAL A 31 -2.10 -3.00 4.52
C VAL A 31 -1.78 -3.85 5.74
N VAL A 32 -0.80 -3.41 6.54
CA VAL A 32 -0.33 -4.11 7.74
C VAL A 32 -0.83 -3.49 9.04
N GLU A 33 -1.27 -2.23 9.02
CA GLU A 33 -1.89 -1.59 10.18
C GLU A 33 -2.88 -0.48 9.79
N ILE A 34 -3.90 -0.24 10.64
CA ILE A 34 -4.83 0.90 10.55
C ILE A 34 -4.50 1.86 11.69
N LEU A 35 -3.78 2.94 11.39
CA LEU A 35 -3.29 3.87 12.41
C LEU A 35 -4.35 4.90 12.83
N ALA A 36 -5.19 5.33 11.89
CA ALA A 36 -6.29 6.27 12.12
C ALA A 36 -7.32 6.19 10.98
N PRO A 37 -8.48 6.89 11.05
CA PRO A 37 -9.37 7.02 9.90
C PRO A 37 -8.61 7.52 8.66
N ASP A 38 -8.69 6.76 7.58
CA ASP A 38 -8.01 7.03 6.30
C ASP A 38 -6.46 7.09 6.37
N VAL A 39 -5.86 6.59 7.44
CA VAL A 39 -4.40 6.46 7.60
C VAL A 39 -4.03 5.01 7.84
N PHE A 40 -3.23 4.46 6.93
CA PHE A 40 -2.85 3.05 6.90
C PHE A 40 -1.33 2.92 6.81
N GLU A 41 -0.80 1.90 7.47
CA GLU A 41 0.54 1.43 7.21
C GLU A 41 0.50 0.38 6.11
N VAL A 42 1.36 0.54 5.11
CA VAL A 42 1.44 -0.33 3.94
C VAL A 42 2.87 -0.80 3.79
N GLU A 43 3.04 -2.11 3.80
CA GLU A 43 4.32 -2.77 3.51
C GLU A 43 4.38 -3.08 2.02
N PHE A 44 5.51 -2.77 1.40
CA PHE A 44 5.81 -3.09 0.01
C PHE A 44 6.93 -4.13 0.03
N CYS A 45 6.73 -5.25 -0.67
CA CYS A 45 7.75 -6.29 -0.84
C CYS A 45 8.14 -6.37 -2.31
N ASP A 46 9.40 -6.71 -2.56
CA ASP A 46 9.87 -6.98 -3.91
C ASP A 46 9.28 -8.31 -4.43
N ASP A 47 9.34 -8.55 -5.75
CA ASP A 47 8.79 -9.76 -6.40
C ASP A 47 9.41 -11.08 -5.88
N ASP A 48 10.53 -11.01 -5.15
CA ASP A 48 11.19 -12.15 -4.50
C ASP A 48 10.70 -12.41 -3.07
N GLY A 49 9.76 -11.61 -2.55
CA GLY A 49 9.22 -11.74 -1.20
C GLY A 49 10.18 -11.30 -0.10
N SER A 50 11.24 -10.57 -0.44
CA SER A 50 12.14 -9.96 0.54
C SER A 50 11.55 -8.65 1.06
N THR A 51 11.61 -8.46 2.38
CA THR A 51 11.32 -7.22 3.11
C THR A 51 12.59 -6.43 3.39
#